data_AF-A0A0Q7TFS6-F1
#
_entry.id   AF-A0A0Q7TFS6-F1
#
_cell.length_a   1.000
_cell.length_b   1.000
_cell.length_c   1.000
_cell.angle_alpha   90.00
_cell.angle_beta   90.00
_cell.angle_gamma   90.00
#
_symmetry.space_group_name_H-M   'P 1'
#
loop_
_entity.id
_entity.type
_entity.pdbx_description
1 polymer ?
#
loop_
_entity_poly.entity_id
_entity_poly.type
_entity_poly.pdbx_seq_one_letter_code
_entity_poly.pdbx_strand_id
1 'polypeptide(L)'
;MSDVFSASAQEADTDREADAAVVVQQHFVLFLSPGTFVAEATEKPVPSWDVATAVAMADSITERHGATPYGFRFITRGRAADELDSRQIAGNHSLGAGALAEALMPFLASHQALVSPAEQVGWRDIATAPRDGTTILVANVCNGAIYDVHWQDEGGNGAGWVDGTTDSYEDLIVYEPSHWMPLPTPPADRGIG
;
A
#
# COMPACT_ATOMS: atom_id res chain seq x y z
N MET A 1 62.53 29.83 -17.69
CA MET A 1 63.06 28.81 -16.76
C MET A 1 63.24 29.46 -15.41
N SER A 2 62.19 29.48 -14.59
CA SER A 2 62.25 29.71 -13.14
C SER A 2 60.91 29.25 -12.56
N ASP A 3 60.96 28.11 -11.89
CA ASP A 3 59.87 27.43 -11.22
C ASP A 3 59.47 28.16 -9.93
N VAL A 4 58.20 28.57 -9.81
CA VAL A 4 57.62 29.08 -8.55
C VAL A 4 56.15 28.64 -8.46
N PHE A 5 55.89 27.35 -8.25
CA PHE A 5 54.59 26.86 -7.77
C PHE A 5 54.80 25.54 -7.02
N SER A 6 54.99 25.60 -5.70
CA SER A 6 54.87 24.42 -4.83
C SER A 6 54.77 24.86 -3.38
N ALA A 7 53.54 24.81 -2.85
CA ALA A 7 53.19 24.46 -1.47
C ALA A 7 51.70 24.77 -1.26
N SER A 8 50.80 23.99 -1.87
CA SER A 8 49.45 23.85 -1.33
C SER A 8 49.56 22.89 -0.15
N ALA A 9 49.49 23.46 1.05
CA ALA A 9 49.36 22.72 2.29
C ALA A 9 48.05 21.92 2.22
N GLN A 10 48.18 20.63 1.98
CA GLN A 10 47.13 19.66 2.15
C GLN A 10 46.98 19.50 3.66
N GLU A 11 46.16 20.36 4.28
CA GLU A 11 45.64 20.12 5.62
C GLU A 11 44.88 18.80 5.52
N ALA A 12 45.57 17.73 5.92
CA ALA A 12 44.99 16.44 6.12
C ALA A 12 43.95 16.62 7.23
N ASP A 13 42.71 16.79 6.78
CA ASP A 13 41.50 16.59 7.54
C ASP A 13 41.56 15.17 8.12
N THR A 14 42.20 15.11 9.28
CA THR A 14 42.40 13.91 10.07
C THR A 14 41.26 13.84 11.08
N ASP A 15 40.08 14.35 10.72
CA ASP A 15 38.79 13.92 11.28
C ASP A 15 38.44 12.55 10.70
N ARG A 16 39.41 11.62 10.73
CA ARG A 16 39.14 10.19 10.82
C ARG A 16 38.64 9.96 12.24
N GLU A 17 37.46 10.52 12.49
CA GLU A 17 36.31 9.93 13.15
C GLU A 17 36.76 8.64 13.83
N ALA A 18 37.34 8.83 15.01
CA ALA A 18 37.50 7.76 15.96
C ALA A 18 36.09 7.19 16.07
N ASP A 19 35.93 5.98 15.53
CA ASP A 19 34.79 5.11 15.66
C ASP A 19 34.54 4.99 17.16
N ALA A 20 33.82 5.98 17.71
CA ALA A 20 33.59 6.14 19.12
C ALA A 20 32.77 4.92 19.49
N ALA A 21 33.47 3.92 20.04
CA ALA A 21 32.97 2.56 20.17
C ALA A 21 31.57 2.63 20.78
N VAL A 22 30.56 2.27 19.98
CA VAL A 22 29.16 2.40 20.38
C VAL A 22 28.97 1.61 21.66
N VAL A 23 28.70 2.31 22.76
CA VAL A 23 28.70 1.70 24.10
C VAL A 23 27.38 1.01 24.40
N VAL A 24 26.28 1.53 23.83
CA VAL A 24 24.94 0.96 24.02
C VAL A 24 24.22 0.92 22.68
N GLN A 25 23.66 -0.24 22.35
CA GLN A 25 22.82 -0.48 21.19
C GLN A 25 21.48 -1.06 21.65
N GLN A 26 20.39 -0.58 21.06
CA GLN A 26 19.05 -1.11 21.32
C GLN A 26 18.25 -1.20 20.01
N HIS A 27 17.57 -2.33 19.83
CA HIS A 27 16.70 -2.55 18.67
C HIS A 27 15.28 -2.09 18.97
N PHE A 28 14.64 -1.54 17.94
CA PHE A 28 13.26 -1.08 17.99
C PHE A 28 12.51 -1.53 16.73
N VAL A 29 11.20 -1.68 16.89
CA VAL A 29 10.24 -1.80 15.79
C VAL A 29 9.44 -0.52 15.73
N LEU A 30 9.41 0.11 14.56
CA LEU A 30 8.57 1.26 14.27
C LEU A 30 7.36 0.81 13.46
N PHE A 31 6.18 0.83 14.07
CA PHE A 31 4.90 0.55 13.46
C PHE A 31 4.38 1.80 12.75
N LEU A 32 3.86 1.66 11.54
CA LEU A 32 3.31 2.74 10.73
C LEU A 32 1.81 2.53 10.58
N SER A 33 1.03 3.57 10.88
CA SER A 33 -0.42 3.53 10.88
C SER A 33 -0.99 4.65 10.01
N PRO A 34 -2.17 4.47 9.40
CA PRO A 34 -2.78 5.51 8.60
C PRO A 34 -3.20 6.66 9.53
N GLY A 35 -2.71 7.87 9.24
CA GLY A 35 -3.22 9.09 9.87
C GLY A 35 -3.99 9.93 8.85
N THR A 36 -4.85 10.82 9.33
CA THR A 36 -5.72 11.65 8.47
C THR A 36 -4.92 12.56 7.52
N PHE A 37 -3.71 12.97 7.91
CA PHE A 37 -2.86 13.85 7.10
C PHE A 37 -1.39 13.39 7.02
N VAL A 38 -0.90 12.72 8.05
CA VAL A 38 0.48 12.24 8.17
C VAL A 38 0.42 10.85 8.78
N ALA A 39 1.21 9.91 8.25
CA ALA A 39 1.31 8.58 8.86
C ALA A 39 1.76 8.70 10.31
N GLU A 40 1.03 8.03 11.21
CA GLU A 40 1.43 7.94 12.61
C GLU A 40 2.46 6.82 12.77
N ALA A 41 3.38 6.97 13.73
CA ALA A 41 4.42 6.00 13.97
C ALA A 41 4.60 5.71 15.46
N THR A 42 4.57 4.42 15.81
CA THR A 42 4.77 3.94 17.18
C THR A 42 6.04 3.12 17.27
N GLU A 43 6.95 3.53 18.16
CA GLU A 43 8.22 2.86 18.42
C GLU A 43 8.10 1.93 19.64
N LYS A 44 8.51 0.67 19.49
CA LYS A 44 8.57 -0.31 20.59
C LYS A 44 9.94 -0.99 20.63
N PRO A 45 10.57 -1.15 21.81
CA PRO A 45 11.83 -1.86 21.91
C PRO A 45 11.64 -3.36 21.69
N VAL A 46 12.62 -4.02 21.07
CA VAL A 46 12.65 -5.46 20.86
C VAL A 46 14.04 -6.04 21.17
N PRO A 47 14.14 -7.31 21.59
CA PRO A 47 15.43 -7.94 21.87
C PRO A 47 16.26 -8.18 20.61
N SER A 48 15.61 -8.38 19.46
CA SER A 48 16.24 -8.64 18.17
C SER A 48 15.28 -8.28 17.02
N TRP A 49 15.80 -8.24 15.80
CA TRP A 49 14.99 -8.05 14.59
C TRP A 49 14.28 -9.36 14.20
N ASP A 50 13.19 -9.68 14.90
CA ASP A 50 12.35 -10.85 14.61
C ASP A 50 10.98 -10.42 14.05
N VAL A 51 10.72 -10.83 12.79
CA VAL A 51 9.49 -10.52 12.06
C VAL A 51 8.27 -11.09 12.76
N ALA A 52 8.34 -12.32 13.28
CA ALA A 52 7.20 -12.97 13.92
C ALA A 52 6.77 -12.22 15.20
N THR A 53 7.75 -11.86 16.03
CA THR A 53 7.53 -11.01 17.21
C THR A 53 6.92 -9.66 16.81
N ALA A 54 7.43 -9.00 15.77
CA ALA A 54 6.90 -7.71 15.32
C ALA A 54 5.44 -7.81 14.83
N VAL A 55 5.08 -8.88 14.09
CA VAL A 55 3.70 -9.13 13.68
C VAL A 55 2.78 -9.33 14.88
N ALA A 56 3.17 -10.16 15.85
CA ALA A 56 2.39 -10.37 17.07
C ALA A 56 2.22 -9.08 17.90
N MET A 57 3.23 -8.20 17.88
CA MET A 57 3.15 -6.89 18.52
C MET A 57 2.18 -5.95 17.79
N ALA A 58 2.14 -5.98 16.46
CA ALA A 58 1.24 -5.14 15.65
C ALA A 58 -0.23 -5.35 16.02
N ASP A 59 -0.63 -6.60 16.27
CA ASP A 59 -2.01 -6.97 16.64
C ASP A 59 -2.50 -6.31 17.95
N SER A 60 -1.56 -5.94 18.83
CA SER A 60 -1.85 -5.29 20.11
C SER A 60 -1.83 -3.75 20.04
N ILE A 61 -1.44 -3.19 18.90
CA ILE A 61 -1.30 -1.73 18.73
C ILE A 61 -2.59 -1.19 18.12
N THR A 62 -3.18 -0.26 18.85
CA THR A 62 -4.31 0.54 18.37
C THR A 62 -3.92 2.00 18.50
N GLU A 63 -3.82 2.68 17.36
CA GLU A 63 -3.52 4.10 17.32
C GLU A 63 -4.80 4.94 17.50
N ARG A 64 -4.65 6.24 17.31
CA ARG A 64 -5.77 7.18 17.35
C ARG A 64 -6.86 6.74 16.38
N HIS A 65 -8.11 6.98 16.80
CA HIS A 65 -9.30 6.63 16.02
C HIS A 65 -9.45 5.13 15.72
N GLY A 66 -8.77 4.26 16.47
CA GLY A 66 -8.89 2.81 16.29
C GLY A 66 -8.10 2.27 15.11
N ALA A 67 -7.15 3.05 14.56
CA ALA A 67 -6.35 2.62 13.42
C ALA A 67 -5.35 1.52 13.83
N THR A 68 -5.24 0.50 12.98
CA THR A 68 -4.24 -0.56 13.11
C THR A 68 -3.04 -0.26 12.22
N PRO A 69 -1.81 -0.63 12.64
CA PRO A 69 -0.64 -0.48 11.79
C PRO A 69 -0.78 -1.22 10.46
N TYR A 70 -0.36 -0.57 9.37
CA TYR A 70 -0.30 -1.18 8.03
C TYR A 70 1.06 -1.78 7.70
N GLY A 71 2.08 -1.50 8.52
CA GLY A 71 3.42 -2.03 8.34
C GLY A 71 4.36 -1.68 9.49
N PHE A 72 5.56 -2.21 9.45
CA PHE A 72 6.60 -1.87 10.42
C PHE A 72 8.00 -1.91 9.79
N ARG A 73 8.96 -1.26 10.46
CA ARG A 73 10.39 -1.33 10.12
C ARG A 73 11.24 -1.56 11.37
N PHE A 74 12.37 -2.21 11.18
CA PHE A 74 13.34 -2.40 12.26
C PHE A 74 14.39 -1.30 12.21
N ILE A 75 14.67 -0.72 13.38
CA ILE A 75 15.76 0.25 13.55
C ILE A 75 16.62 -0.17 14.73
N THR A 76 17.90 0.20 14.70
CA THR A 76 18.80 0.09 15.84
C THR A 76 19.27 1.48 16.17
N ARG A 77 19.07 1.89 17.43
CA ARG A 77 19.61 3.13 17.95
C ARG A 77 20.83 2.82 18.80
N GLY A 78 21.85 3.65 18.68
CA GLY A 78 23.04 3.58 19.48
C GLY A 78 23.44 4.95 19.99
N ARG A 79 24.29 4.96 21.02
CA ARG A 79 24.97 6.16 21.49
C ARG A 79 26.41 5.83 21.88
N ALA A 80 27.32 6.77 21.60
CA ALA A 80 28.68 6.72 22.13
C ALA A 80 28.71 7.03 23.65
N ALA A 81 29.87 6.85 24.28
CA ALA A 81 30.05 7.10 25.72
C ALA A 81 29.83 8.58 26.09
N ASP A 82 30.19 9.47 25.17
CA ASP A 82 30.19 10.93 25.30
C ASP A 82 29.01 11.60 24.58
N GLU A 83 28.16 10.82 23.91
CA GLU A 83 26.92 11.30 23.29
C GLU A 83 25.74 11.23 24.28
N LEU A 84 25.02 12.34 24.43
CA LEU A 84 23.81 12.40 25.24
C LEU A 84 22.62 11.73 24.54
N ASP A 85 22.49 11.98 23.23
CA ASP A 85 21.35 11.57 22.43
C ASP A 85 21.65 10.29 21.63
N SER A 86 20.66 9.41 21.55
CA SER A 86 20.78 8.21 20.72
C SER A 86 20.43 8.52 19.26
N ARG A 87 21.30 8.09 18.35
CA ARG A 87 21.11 8.17 16.90
C ARG A 87 20.81 6.81 16.30
N GLN A 88 20.10 6.80 15.18
CA GLN A 88 19.91 5.56 14.42
C GLN A 88 21.27 5.17 13.80
N ILE A 89 21.73 3.96 14.11
CA ILE A 89 23.01 3.42 13.62
C ILE A 89 22.81 2.28 12.60
N ALA A 90 21.63 1.67 12.60
CA ALA A 90 21.23 0.69 11.59
C ALA A 90 19.71 0.72 11.40
N GLY A 91 19.25 0.22 10.26
CA GLY A 91 17.84 -0.04 10.00
C GLY A 91 17.68 -0.83 8.72
N ASN A 92 16.56 -1.53 8.57
CA ASN A 92 16.19 -1.95 7.23
C ASN A 92 15.72 -0.71 6.45
N HIS A 93 16.20 -0.52 5.23
CA HIS A 93 15.49 0.34 4.29
C HIS A 93 14.06 -0.21 4.22
N SER A 94 13.08 0.68 4.41
CA SER A 94 11.65 0.39 4.29
C SER A 94 11.46 -0.70 3.24
N LEU A 95 11.02 -1.89 3.66
CA LEU A 95 10.77 -3.01 2.76
C LEU A 95 9.65 -2.57 1.83
N GLY A 96 10.00 -1.91 0.72
CA GLY A 96 9.05 -1.51 -0.30
C GLY A 96 8.55 -2.77 -0.96
N ALA A 97 7.27 -3.09 -0.74
CA ALA A 97 6.36 -4.04 -1.40
C ALA A 97 6.86 -5.42 -1.87
N GLY A 98 8.08 -5.57 -2.42
CA GLY A 98 8.61 -6.81 -2.99
C GLY A 98 9.14 -7.83 -1.97
N ALA A 99 9.75 -7.39 -0.87
CA ALA A 99 10.24 -8.31 0.18
C ALA A 99 9.18 -8.67 1.22
N LEU A 100 8.02 -8.01 1.16
CA LEU A 100 6.86 -8.34 1.98
C LEU A 100 6.09 -9.54 1.42
N ALA A 101 6.32 -9.99 0.18
CA ALA A 101 5.51 -11.05 -0.43
C ALA A 101 5.48 -12.34 0.39
N GLU A 102 6.58 -12.81 0.99
CA GLU A 102 6.56 -14.06 1.76
C GLU A 102 6.13 -13.89 3.22
N ALA A 103 6.41 -12.74 3.86
CA ALA A 103 6.03 -12.48 5.26
C ALA A 103 4.61 -11.90 5.43
N LEU A 104 4.09 -11.17 4.43
CA LEU A 104 2.70 -10.70 4.40
C LEU A 104 1.71 -11.78 3.96
N MET A 105 2.12 -12.85 3.28
CA MET A 105 1.18 -13.88 2.82
C MET A 105 0.28 -14.43 3.94
N PRO A 106 0.76 -14.77 5.15
CA PRO A 106 -0.14 -15.17 6.24
C PRO A 106 -1.01 -14.02 6.78
N PHE A 107 -0.54 -12.77 6.74
CA PHE A 107 -1.31 -11.59 7.19
C PHE A 107 -2.41 -11.20 6.18
N LEU A 108 -2.09 -11.20 4.88
CA LEU A 108 -3.04 -11.02 3.77
C LEU A 108 -4.03 -12.18 3.70
N ALA A 109 -3.60 -13.43 3.94
CA ALA A 109 -4.50 -14.57 4.05
C ALA A 109 -5.47 -14.43 5.23
N SER A 110 -5.02 -13.85 6.35
CA SER A 110 -5.86 -13.59 7.53
C SER A 110 -6.83 -12.41 7.30
N HIS A 111 -6.43 -11.39 6.55
CA HIS A 111 -7.33 -10.29 6.13
C HIS A 111 -8.30 -10.70 5.01
N GLN A 112 -7.99 -11.71 4.20
CA GLN A 112 -8.93 -12.29 3.24
C GLN A 112 -10.01 -13.17 3.90
N ALA A 113 -9.76 -13.66 5.12
CA ALA A 113 -10.68 -14.55 5.83
C ALA A 113 -11.84 -13.83 6.56
N LEU A 114 -11.84 -12.51 6.62
CA LEU A 114 -12.91 -11.70 7.22
C LEU A 114 -13.87 -11.08 6.18
N VAL A 115 -13.60 -11.27 4.89
CA VAL A 115 -14.52 -10.87 3.82
C VAL A 115 -15.48 -12.02 3.58
N SER A 116 -16.76 -11.81 3.87
CA SER A 116 -17.81 -12.80 3.64
C SER A 116 -17.80 -13.25 2.16
N PRO A 117 -18.13 -14.52 1.83
CA PRO A 117 -18.17 -14.97 0.44
C PRO A 117 -19.15 -14.21 -0.47
N ALA A 118 -20.05 -13.40 0.11
CA ALA A 118 -20.89 -12.45 -0.61
C ALA A 118 -20.13 -11.22 -1.15
N GLU A 119 -18.88 -10.99 -0.75
CA GLU A 119 -18.15 -9.74 -0.94
C GLU A 119 -16.79 -9.92 -1.66
N GLN A 120 -16.42 -11.17 -2.03
CA GLN A 120 -15.32 -11.45 -2.95
C GLN A 120 -15.82 -11.71 -4.38
N VAL A 121 -16.40 -10.70 -5.01
CA VAL A 121 -16.50 -10.72 -6.47
C VAL A 121 -15.59 -9.68 -7.08
N GLY A 122 -14.32 -10.07 -7.21
CA GLY A 122 -13.34 -9.32 -7.99
C GLY A 122 -13.66 -9.34 -9.48
N TRP A 123 -12.83 -8.63 -10.24
CA TRP A 123 -12.90 -8.56 -11.70
C TRP A 123 -12.77 -9.95 -12.35
N ARG A 124 -13.69 -10.25 -13.27
CA ARG A 124 -13.79 -11.50 -14.04
C ARG A 124 -13.66 -11.20 -15.53
N ASP A 125 -13.26 -12.20 -16.31
CA ASP A 125 -13.24 -12.12 -17.77
C ASP A 125 -14.65 -11.82 -18.33
N ILE A 126 -14.78 -10.84 -19.22
CA ILE A 126 -16.07 -10.45 -19.83
C ILE A 126 -16.78 -11.60 -20.54
N ALA A 127 -16.06 -12.61 -21.02
CA ALA A 127 -16.65 -13.79 -21.66
C ALA A 127 -17.58 -14.57 -20.71
N THR A 128 -17.43 -14.39 -19.40
CA THR A 128 -18.24 -15.03 -18.36
C THR A 128 -19.42 -14.18 -17.88
N ALA A 129 -19.57 -12.96 -18.39
CA ALA A 129 -20.63 -12.05 -17.96
C ALA A 129 -22.01 -12.52 -18.42
N PRO A 130 -23.07 -12.32 -17.60
CA PRO A 130 -24.44 -12.66 -17.96
C PRO A 130 -24.93 -11.77 -19.09
N ARG A 131 -25.43 -12.39 -20.17
CA ARG A 131 -25.99 -11.69 -21.36
C ARG A 131 -27.51 -11.66 -21.36
N ASP A 132 -28.12 -11.75 -20.19
CA ASP A 132 -29.57 -11.81 -19.98
C ASP A 132 -30.19 -10.43 -19.63
N GLY A 133 -29.45 -9.35 -19.88
CA GLY A 133 -29.82 -7.99 -19.50
C GLY A 133 -29.45 -7.62 -18.05
N THR A 134 -28.81 -8.50 -17.29
CA THR A 134 -28.29 -8.17 -15.95
C THR A 134 -27.27 -7.04 -16.02
N THR A 135 -27.44 -6.02 -15.18
CA THR A 135 -26.48 -4.92 -15.03
C THR A 135 -25.21 -5.38 -14.32
N ILE A 136 -24.06 -5.01 -14.89
CA ILE A 136 -22.72 -5.32 -14.40
C ILE A 136 -21.86 -4.05 -14.37
N LEU A 137 -20.80 -4.04 -13.58
CA LEU A 137 -19.79 -2.99 -13.59
C LEU A 137 -18.66 -3.38 -14.54
N VAL A 138 -18.21 -2.42 -15.35
CA VAL A 138 -17.07 -2.58 -16.27
C VAL A 138 -16.08 -1.44 -16.10
N ALA A 139 -14.79 -1.73 -16.26
CA ALA A 139 -13.73 -0.72 -16.22
C ALA A 139 -13.32 -0.35 -17.65
N ASN A 140 -13.30 0.94 -17.96
CA ASN A 140 -12.75 1.45 -19.20
C ASN A 140 -11.25 1.71 -19.02
N VAL A 141 -10.43 0.92 -19.71
CA VAL A 141 -8.97 1.01 -19.66
C VAL A 141 -8.42 2.34 -20.19
N CYS A 142 -9.14 3.04 -21.06
CA CYS A 142 -8.66 4.28 -21.67
C CYS A 142 -8.73 5.48 -20.73
N ASN A 143 -9.71 5.54 -19.83
CA ASN A 143 -9.92 6.68 -18.92
C ASN A 143 -9.94 6.30 -17.43
N GLY A 144 -9.87 5.01 -17.09
CA GLY A 144 -9.92 4.52 -15.72
C GLY A 144 -11.29 4.66 -15.04
N ALA A 145 -12.33 5.03 -15.79
CA ALA A 145 -13.69 5.15 -15.26
C ALA A 145 -14.38 3.79 -15.17
N ILE A 146 -15.30 3.67 -14.23
CA ILE A 146 -16.18 2.50 -14.05
C ILE A 146 -17.57 2.89 -14.55
N TYR A 147 -18.17 2.02 -15.35
CA TYR A 147 -19.52 2.19 -15.89
C TYR A 147 -20.40 1.01 -15.44
N ASP A 148 -21.67 1.25 -15.21
CA ASP A 148 -22.69 0.20 -15.18
C ASP A 148 -23.23 -0.03 -16.59
N VAL A 149 -23.20 -1.28 -17.04
CA VAL A 149 -23.63 -1.67 -18.39
C VAL A 149 -24.50 -2.93 -18.32
N HIS A 150 -25.28 -3.18 -19.37
CA HIS A 150 -26.03 -4.41 -19.56
C HIS A 150 -25.91 -4.89 -21.01
N TRP A 151 -26.13 -6.19 -21.24
CA TRP A 151 -26.15 -6.75 -22.59
C TRP A 151 -27.47 -6.45 -23.27
N GLN A 152 -27.41 -6.02 -24.53
CA GLN A 152 -28.57 -5.83 -25.38
C GLN A 152 -28.38 -6.59 -26.69
N ASP A 153 -29.33 -7.46 -27.05
CA ASP A 153 -29.28 -8.28 -28.27
C ASP A 153 -29.62 -7.47 -29.54
N GLU A 154 -30.40 -6.40 -29.42
CA GLU A 154 -30.90 -5.60 -30.54
C GLU A 154 -30.74 -4.09 -30.26
N GLY A 155 -29.99 -3.40 -31.11
CA GLY A 155 -29.78 -1.95 -31.06
C GLY A 155 -29.33 -1.40 -32.42
N GLY A 156 -29.34 -0.07 -32.59
CA GLY A 156 -28.94 0.59 -33.85
C GLY A 156 -27.55 0.17 -34.33
N ASN A 157 -26.66 -0.15 -33.39
CA ASN A 157 -25.29 -0.60 -33.63
C ASN A 157 -25.10 -2.13 -33.50
N GLY A 158 -26.17 -2.92 -33.41
CA GLY A 158 -26.12 -4.37 -33.18
C GLY A 158 -26.03 -4.76 -31.70
N ALA A 159 -25.75 -6.04 -31.45
CA ALA A 159 -25.65 -6.61 -30.12
C ALA A 159 -24.37 -6.13 -29.39
N GLY A 160 -24.49 -5.73 -28.12
CA GLY A 160 -23.35 -5.26 -27.35
C GLY A 160 -23.64 -4.90 -25.90
N TRP A 161 -22.59 -4.50 -25.17
CA TRP A 161 -22.70 -3.95 -23.81
C TRP A 161 -22.99 -2.46 -23.89
N VAL A 162 -24.07 -2.00 -23.25
CA VAL A 162 -24.51 -0.59 -23.32
C VAL A 162 -24.81 -0.05 -21.92
N ASP A 163 -24.63 1.26 -21.72
CA ASP A 163 -24.95 1.96 -20.46
C ASP A 163 -26.31 2.68 -20.51
N GLY A 164 -27.06 2.52 -21.62
CA GLY A 164 -28.35 3.18 -21.84
C GLY A 164 -28.25 4.65 -22.25
N THR A 165 -27.04 5.21 -22.39
CA THR A 165 -26.84 6.54 -22.95
C THR A 165 -26.76 6.50 -24.48
N THR A 166 -27.17 7.59 -25.12
CA THR A 166 -27.09 7.77 -26.57
C THR A 166 -26.12 8.88 -26.91
N ASP A 167 -25.47 8.77 -28.07
CA ASP A 167 -24.66 9.84 -28.63
C ASP A 167 -25.51 10.94 -29.31
N SER A 168 -24.87 11.87 -30.02
CA SER A 168 -25.56 12.95 -30.74
C SER A 168 -26.40 12.50 -31.93
N TYR A 169 -26.28 11.23 -32.34
CA TYR A 169 -27.04 10.62 -33.42
C TYR A 169 -28.18 9.73 -32.89
N GLU A 170 -28.44 9.75 -31.57
CA GLU A 170 -29.42 8.91 -30.88
C GLU A 170 -29.05 7.41 -30.89
N ASP A 171 -27.80 7.09 -31.22
CA ASP A 171 -27.30 5.72 -31.20
C ASP A 171 -26.78 5.35 -29.80
N LEU A 172 -27.05 4.12 -29.37
CA LEU A 172 -26.55 3.62 -28.09
C LEU A 172 -25.02 3.51 -28.09
N ILE A 173 -24.40 3.95 -27.00
CA ILE A 173 -22.97 3.80 -26.79
C ILE A 173 -22.65 2.33 -26.46
N VAL A 174 -21.93 1.67 -27.37
CA VAL A 174 -21.49 0.27 -27.21
C VAL A 174 -20.09 0.22 -26.63
N TYR A 175 -19.92 -0.60 -25.60
CA TYR A 175 -18.66 -0.82 -24.90
C TYR A 175 -18.05 -2.17 -25.29
N GLU A 176 -16.71 -2.22 -25.36
CA GLU A 176 -15.91 -3.44 -25.52
C GLU A 176 -15.06 -3.72 -24.27
N PRO A 177 -15.67 -3.98 -23.11
CA PRO A 177 -14.94 -4.21 -21.88
C PRO A 177 -14.20 -5.55 -21.92
N SER A 178 -13.04 -5.63 -21.26
CA SER A 178 -12.30 -6.90 -21.10
C SER A 178 -12.66 -7.63 -19.80
N HIS A 179 -13.14 -6.90 -18.79
CA HIS A 179 -13.42 -7.43 -17.46
C HIS A 179 -14.72 -6.84 -16.89
N TRP A 180 -15.36 -7.60 -16.01
CA TRP A 180 -16.58 -7.18 -15.31
C TRP A 180 -16.58 -7.58 -13.83
N MET A 181 -17.45 -6.96 -13.04
CA MET A 181 -17.84 -7.42 -11.71
C MET A 181 -19.35 -7.21 -11.50
N PRO A 182 -20.04 -8.01 -10.68
CA PRO A 182 -21.44 -7.76 -10.36
C PRO A 182 -21.59 -6.48 -9.55
N LEU A 183 -22.80 -5.92 -9.54
CA LEU A 183 -23.13 -4.82 -8.64
C LEU A 183 -22.94 -5.26 -7.18
N PRO A 184 -22.28 -4.46 -6.33
CA PRO A 184 -22.19 -4.75 -4.91
C PRO A 184 -23.58 -4.74 -4.29
N THR A 185 -23.80 -5.55 -3.26
CA THR A 185 -25.05 -5.49 -2.50
C THR A 185 -25.17 -4.08 -1.90
N PRO A 186 -26.29 -3.35 -2.13
CA PRO A 186 -26.47 -2.04 -1.54
C PRO A 186 -26.24 -2.09 -0.02
N PRO A 187 -25.67 -1.02 0.58
CA PRO A 187 -25.56 -0.95 2.03
C PRO A 187 -26.92 -1.16 2.68
N ALA A 188 -26.94 -1.87 3.81
CA ALA A 188 -28.17 -1.99 4.61
C ALA A 188 -28.73 -0.59 4.90
N ASP A 189 -30.02 -0.43 4.68
CA ASP A 189 -30.71 0.84 4.81
C ASP A 189 -30.38 1.46 6.18
N ARG A 190 -29.72 2.63 6.20
CA ARG A 190 -29.46 3.36 7.43
C ARG A 190 -30.80 3.96 7.83
N GLY A 191 -31.62 3.19 8.56
CA GLY A 191 -32.97 3.59 8.96
C GLY A 191 -33.03 5.04 9.42
N ILE A 192 -33.41 5.94 8.51
CA ILE A 192 -33.72 7.33 8.84
C ILE A 192 -35.20 7.29 9.23
N GLY A 193 -35.42 6.99 10.52
CA GLY A 193 -36.69 7.20 11.21
C GLY A 193 -36.80 8.60 11.76
#